data_AF-A0A4D6HF35-F1
#
_entry.id   AF-A0A4D6HF35-F1
#
_cell.length_a   1.000
_cell.length_b   1.000
_cell.length_c   1.000
_cell.angle_alpha   90.00
_cell.angle_beta   90.00
_cell.angle_gamma   90.00
#
_symmetry.space_group_name_H-M   'P 1'
#
loop_
_entity.id
_entity.type
_entity.pdbx_description
1 polymer ?
#
loop_
_entity_poly.entity_id
_entity_poly.type
_entity_poly.pdbx_seq_one_letter_code
_entity_poly.pdbx_strand_id
1 'polypeptide(L)' 'MMNIEIDDTLYERIDDRAARKEFESADEYAETILRIVLDELEDEPDRDVQDRLEDLGYM' A
#
# COMPACT_ATOMS: atom_id res chain seq x y z
N MET A 1 3.21 -20.87 2.62
CA MET A 1 3.51 -19.74 1.72
C MET A 1 2.36 -19.68 0.73
N MET A 2 1.67 -18.55 0.67
CA MET A 2 0.56 -18.33 -0.24
C MET A 2 1.12 -17.60 -1.45
N ASN A 3 0.88 -18.10 -2.65
CA ASN A 3 1.37 -17.48 -3.88
C ASN A 3 0.29 -16.58 -4.46
N ILE A 4 0.66 -15.35 -4.78
CA ILE A 4 -0.19 -14.42 -5.54
C ILE A 4 0.28 -14.50 -6.98
N GLU A 5 -0.63 -14.88 -7.88
CA GLU A 5 -0.34 -14.88 -9.30
C GLU A 5 -0.63 -13.49 -9.87
N ILE A 6 0.40 -12.89 -10.48
CA ILE A 6 0.32 -11.63 -11.21
C ILE A 6 0.83 -11.84 -12.63
N ASP A 7 0.42 -10.99 -13.56
CA ASP A 7 0.89 -11.08 -14.93
C ASP A 7 2.36 -10.67 -15.07
N ASP A 8 3.02 -11.20 -16.10
CA ASP A 8 4.45 -10.98 -16.35
C ASP A 8 4.79 -9.49 -16.52
N THR A 9 3.90 -8.71 -17.15
CA THR A 9 4.13 -7.27 -17.34
C THR A 9 4.08 -6.50 -16.03
N LEU A 10 3.18 -6.89 -15.11
CA LEU A 10 3.14 -6.33 -13.77
C LEU A 10 4.37 -6.74 -12.96
N TYR A 11 4.80 -8.00 -13.06
CA TYR A 11 6.00 -8.48 -12.40
C TYR A 11 7.26 -7.71 -12.85
N GLU A 12 7.47 -7.55 -14.17
CA GLU A 12 8.60 -6.77 -14.71
C GLU A 12 8.62 -5.34 -14.17
N ARG A 13 7.45 -4.71 -14.05
CA ARG A 13 7.34 -3.34 -13.50
C ARG A 13 7.66 -3.28 -12.01
N ILE A 14 7.30 -4.32 -11.26
CA ILE A 14 7.61 -4.44 -9.83
C ILE A 14 9.11 -4.66 -9.66
N ASP A 15 9.72 -5.55 -10.44
CA ASP A 15 11.16 -5.84 -10.41
C ASP A 15 12.01 -4.61 -10.75
N ASP A 16 11.66 -3.89 -11.83
CA ASP A 16 12.29 -2.63 -12.20
C ASP A 16 12.27 -1.60 -11.06
N ARG A 17 11.15 -1.57 -10.33
CA ARG A 17 10.95 -0.62 -9.25
C ARG A 17 11.66 -1.06 -7.97
N ALA A 18 11.71 -2.36 -7.70
CA ALA A 18 12.48 -2.98 -6.62
C ALA A 18 13.97 -2.65 -6.77
N ALA A 19 14.53 -2.87 -7.96
CA ALA A 19 15.94 -2.58 -8.27
C ALA A 19 16.29 -1.09 -8.07
N ARG A 20 15.40 -0.17 -8.46
CA ARG A 20 15.59 1.29 -8.26
C ARG A 20 15.50 1.74 -6.81
N LYS A 21 14.91 0.91 -5.95
CA LYS A 21 14.67 1.20 -4.54
C LYS A 21 15.54 0.35 -3.62
N GLU A 22 16.52 -0.36 -4.19
CA GLU A 22 17.52 -1.17 -3.46
C GLU A 22 16.90 -2.34 -2.68
N PHE A 23 15.77 -2.88 -3.16
CA PHE A 23 15.19 -4.12 -2.65
C PHE A 23 15.91 -5.35 -3.22
N GLU A 24 15.93 -6.45 -2.47
CA GLU A 24 16.62 -7.68 -2.87
C GLU A 24 15.83 -8.49 -3.90
N SER A 25 14.50 -8.31 -3.96
CA SER A 25 13.62 -8.97 -4.92
C SER A 25 12.31 -8.22 -5.18
N ALA A 26 11.67 -8.54 -6.30
CA ALA A 26 10.30 -8.11 -6.60
C ALA A 26 9.29 -8.55 -5.53
N ASP A 27 9.47 -9.74 -4.94
CA ASP A 27 8.59 -10.29 -3.91
C ASP A 27 8.67 -9.47 -2.61
N GLU A 28 9.87 -9.12 -2.17
CA GLU A 28 10.09 -8.28 -0.99
C GLU A 28 9.49 -6.88 -1.18
N TYR A 29 9.67 -6.32 -2.39
CA TYR A 29 9.09 -5.03 -2.74
C TYR A 29 7.56 -5.08 -2.75
N ALA A 30 6.98 -6.11 -3.37
CA ALA A 30 5.54 -6.32 -3.41
C ALA A 30 4.94 -6.49 -2.02
N GLU A 31 5.55 -7.32 -1.15
CA GLU A 31 5.12 -7.50 0.23
C GLU A 31 5.13 -6.17 1.01
N THR A 32 6.21 -5.41 0.87
CA THR A 32 6.36 -4.11 1.54
C THR A 32 5.28 -3.12 1.09
N ILE A 33 5.03 -3.03 -0.22
CA ILE A 33 4.02 -2.12 -0.77
C ILE A 33 2.61 -2.54 -0.36
N LEU A 34 2.31 -3.85 -0.39
CA LEU A 34 1.00 -4.35 0.03
C LEU A 34 0.74 -4.06 1.51
N ARG A 35 1.76 -4.17 2.39
CA ARG A 35 1.63 -3.76 3.79
C ARG A 35 1.35 -2.28 3.94
N ILE A 36 2.09 -1.41 3.24
CA ILE A 36 1.85 0.03 3.29
C ILE A 36 0.43 0.36 2.85
N VAL A 37 -0.05 -0.25 1.76
CA VAL A 37 -1.42 -0.03 1.28
C VAL A 37 -2.46 -0.51 2.29
N LEU A 38 -2.24 -1.67 2.92
CA LEU A 38 -3.14 -2.17 3.96
C LEU A 38 -3.16 -1.24 5.18
N ASP A 39 -1.98 -0.84 5.66
CA ASP A 39 -1.84 0.11 6.77
C ASP A 39 -2.56 1.41 6.43
N GLU A 40 -2.38 1.98 5.23
CA GLU A 40 -3.08 3.22 4.80
C GLU A 40 -4.60 3.08 4.71
N LEU A 41 -5.11 1.89 4.35
CA LEU A 41 -6.54 1.61 4.27
C LEU A 41 -7.15 1.29 5.63
N GLU A 42 -6.37 0.73 6.57
CA GLU A 42 -6.79 0.46 7.95
C GLU A 42 -6.70 1.72 8.83
N ASP A 43 -5.69 2.57 8.59
CA ASP A 43 -5.50 3.90 9.18
C ASP A 43 -6.21 5.00 8.37
N GLU A 44 -7.15 4.70 7.45
CA GLU A 44 -8.12 5.71 6.99
C GLU A 44 -8.79 6.21 8.28
N PRO A 45 -8.40 7.40 8.80
CA PRO A 45 -8.89 7.84 10.09
C PRO A 45 -10.36 8.05 9.85
N ASP A 46 -11.17 7.21 10.49
CA ASP A 46 -12.62 7.31 10.61
C ASP A 46 -13.09 8.55 9.86
N ARG A 47 -13.57 8.41 8.61
CA ARG A 47 -14.27 9.55 7.98
C ARG A 47 -15.31 10.10 8.97
N ASP A 48 -15.84 9.24 9.84
CA ASP A 48 -16.61 9.56 11.03
C ASP A 48 -15.96 10.56 12.02
N VAL A 49 -14.66 10.56 12.29
CA VAL A 49 -13.98 11.54 13.17
C VAL A 49 -13.77 12.87 12.44
N GLN A 50 -13.42 12.84 11.16
CA GLN A 50 -13.27 14.07 10.36
C GLN A 50 -14.62 14.76 10.15
N ASP A 51 -15.66 13.98 9.83
CA ASP A 51 -17.06 14.43 9.72
C ASP A 51 -17.59 14.94 11.08
N ARG A 52 -17.23 14.29 12.20
CA ARG A 52 -17.62 14.73 13.55
C ARG A 52 -16.93 16.02 13.99
N LEU A 53 -15.73 16.32 13.50
CA LEU A 53 -15.05 17.60 13.76
C LEU A 53 -15.68 18.75 12.96
N GLU A 54 -16.16 18.49 11.74
CA GLU A 54 -16.98 19.43 10.96
C GLU A 54 -18.33 19.71 11.67
N ASP A 55 -19.02 18.67 12.14
CA ASP A 55 -20.30 18.79 12.88
C ASP A 55 -20.17 19.57 14.21
N LEU A 56 -18.97 19.55 14.82
CA LEU A 56 -18.65 20.32 16.03
C LEU A 56 -18.15 21.75 15.75
N GLY A 57 -18.06 22.17 14.48
CA GLY A 57 -17.77 23.55 14.07
C GLY A 57 -16.31 23.98 14.25
N TYR A 58 -15.38 23.02 14.19
CA TYR A 58 -13.94 23.30 14.30
C TYR A 58 -13.28 23.66 12.95
N MET A 59 -14.05 23.83 11.87
CA MET A 59 -13.58 24.29 10.56
C MET A 59 -14.39 25.45 10.01
#